data_AF-A0A949L6Z1-F1
#
_entry.id   AF-A0A949L6Z1-F1
#
_cell.length_a   1.000
_cell.length_b   1.000
_cell.length_c   1.000
_cell.angle_alpha   90.00
_cell.angle_beta   90.00
_cell.angle_gamma   90.00
#
_symmetry.space_group_name_H-M   'P 1'
#
loop_
_entity.id
_entity.type
_entity.pdbx_description
1 polymer ?
#
loop_
_entity_poly.entity_id
_entity_poly.type
_entity_poly.pdbx_seq_one_letter_code
_entity_poly.pdbx_strand_id
1 'polypeptide(L)'
;MDWAPVAFSAPTTAQSWADSLIPALGGAAVELDGSQARLASVTGLAAVAQNPVAGETAMVAAIRQGMGNLLQGGGRFFCLHPFIHPQGDRRGDYAYMTPQQAASGLADKLADTVDILPAGALSCVAVLIRGVDFAGLAGALGAFNEVFPAPELRMAQRRADDLAALEQSKLARPNGGIAPRWLQQDARRHPAIRQLDTAMGNLVAAGEGYDQENIGPEAELAELIDKKRASLAGIEDAWAATCASLEGGAGLRLGIDGTRDTLHGQMRSAIPAVEGYKLAAVACWVGSPEQMTIFREVFGA
;
A
#
# COMPACT_ATOMS: atom_id res chain seq x y z
N MET A 1 -5.20 -29.53 -2.21
CA MET A 1 -5.26 -28.09 -1.89
C MET A 1 -3.90 -27.60 -2.24
N ASP A 2 -3.82 -26.86 -3.34
CA ASP A 2 -2.57 -26.73 -4.08
C ASP A 2 -2.22 -25.25 -4.17
N TRP A 3 -0.92 -24.97 -4.19
CA TRP A 3 -0.42 -23.61 -4.36
C TRP A 3 -0.83 -23.06 -5.73
N ALA A 4 -1.59 -21.96 -5.74
CA ALA A 4 -2.03 -21.29 -6.95
C ALA A 4 -1.14 -20.08 -7.25
N PRO A 5 -0.99 -19.63 -8.51
CA PRO A 5 -0.32 -18.36 -8.78
C PRO A 5 -1.04 -17.19 -8.10
N VAL A 6 -0.27 -16.24 -7.55
CA VAL A 6 -0.82 -15.01 -6.96
C VAL A 6 -1.15 -14.05 -8.09
N ALA A 7 -2.40 -13.60 -8.15
CA ALA A 7 -2.80 -12.41 -8.88
C ALA A 7 -3.30 -11.40 -7.85
N PHE A 8 -2.63 -10.26 -7.76
CA PHE A 8 -3.09 -9.15 -6.96
C PHE A 8 -4.27 -8.48 -7.67
N SER A 9 -5.34 -8.26 -6.92
CA SER A 9 -6.50 -7.51 -7.40
C SER A 9 -6.99 -6.56 -6.32
N ALA A 10 -7.66 -5.48 -6.71
CA ALA A 10 -8.32 -4.60 -5.74
C ALA A 10 -9.35 -5.41 -4.92
N PRO A 11 -9.44 -5.21 -3.59
CA PRO A 11 -10.37 -5.95 -2.75
C PRO A 11 -11.82 -5.77 -3.24
N THR A 12 -12.53 -6.87 -3.49
CA THR A 12 -13.90 -6.85 -4.02
C THR A 12 -14.89 -6.13 -3.10
N THR A 13 -14.67 -6.24 -1.78
CA THR A 13 -15.49 -5.53 -0.79
C THR A 13 -15.26 -4.03 -0.88
N ALA A 14 -14.01 -3.57 -1.01
CA ALA A 14 -13.68 -2.16 -1.18
C ALA A 14 -14.21 -1.60 -2.51
N GLN A 15 -14.14 -2.39 -3.59
CA GLN A 15 -14.71 -2.03 -4.88
C GLN A 15 -16.23 -1.86 -4.81
N SER A 16 -16.95 -2.75 -4.12
CA SER A 16 -18.41 -2.64 -3.96
C SER A 16 -18.85 -1.38 -3.21
N TRP A 17 -18.03 -0.91 -2.25
CA TRP A 17 -18.28 0.36 -1.55
C TRP A 17 -17.96 1.57 -2.44
N ALA A 18 -16.90 1.50 -3.24
CA ALA A 18 -16.59 2.52 -4.23
C ALA A 18 -17.72 2.64 -5.26
N ASP A 19 -18.21 1.51 -5.78
CA ASP A 19 -19.33 1.46 -6.73
C ASP A 19 -20.62 2.04 -6.15
N SER A 20 -20.78 2.01 -4.81
CA SER A 20 -21.92 2.63 -4.10
C SER A 20 -21.74 4.14 -3.87
N LEU A 21 -20.51 4.65 -3.84
CA LEU A 21 -20.18 6.06 -3.54
C LEU A 21 -19.95 6.91 -4.79
N ILE A 22 -19.33 6.34 -5.83
CA ILE A 22 -19.03 7.03 -7.10
C ILE A 22 -20.29 7.67 -7.72
N PRO A 23 -21.47 7.01 -7.74
CA PRO A 23 -22.69 7.65 -8.23
C PRO A 23 -23.14 8.88 -7.42
N ALA A 24 -22.96 8.86 -6.09
CA ALA A 24 -23.28 10.00 -5.22
C ALA A 24 -22.29 11.17 -5.42
N LEU A 25 -21.02 10.87 -5.71
CA LEU A 25 -20.03 11.87 -6.11
C LEU A 25 -20.34 12.47 -7.49
N GLY A 26 -20.86 11.67 -8.42
CA GLY A 26 -21.40 12.14 -9.69
C GLY A 26 -22.59 13.10 -9.53
N GLY A 27 -23.48 12.84 -8.57
CA GLY A 27 -24.56 13.76 -8.18
C GLY A 27 -24.04 15.08 -7.63
N ALA A 28 -22.91 15.07 -6.91
CA ALA A 28 -22.25 16.28 -6.41
C ALA A 28 -21.72 17.17 -7.53
N ALA A 29 -21.22 16.61 -8.63
CA ALA A 29 -20.78 17.38 -9.80
C ALA A 29 -21.95 18.13 -10.46
N VAL A 30 -23.11 17.46 -10.62
CA VAL A 30 -24.33 18.05 -11.16
C VAL A 30 -24.87 19.17 -10.25
N GLU A 31 -24.80 19.00 -8.94
CA GLU A 31 -25.20 20.05 -8.00
C GLU A 31 -24.21 21.20 -7.90
N LEU A 32 -22.92 20.99 -8.19
CA LEU A 32 -21.95 22.09 -8.33
C LEU A 32 -22.28 22.95 -9.55
N ASP A 33 -22.67 22.34 -10.68
CA ASP A 33 -23.16 23.05 -11.87
C ASP A 33 -24.45 23.83 -11.57
N GLY A 34 -25.40 23.18 -10.88
CA GLY A 34 -26.63 23.82 -10.43
C GLY A 34 -26.38 24.97 -9.44
N SER A 35 -25.39 24.81 -8.56
CA SER A 35 -24.99 25.85 -7.60
C SER A 35 -24.31 27.02 -8.29
N GLN A 36 -23.50 26.78 -9.33
CA GLN A 36 -22.91 27.82 -10.16
C GLN A 36 -23.98 28.63 -10.93
N ALA A 37 -24.98 27.94 -11.49
CA ALA A 37 -26.13 28.59 -12.13
C ALA A 37 -26.98 29.40 -11.13
N ARG A 38 -27.19 28.89 -9.92
CA ARG A 38 -27.89 29.61 -8.84
C ARG A 38 -27.08 30.80 -8.33
N LEU A 39 -25.76 30.68 -8.21
CA LEU A 39 -24.87 31.77 -7.81
C LEU A 39 -24.95 32.93 -8.82
N ALA A 40 -24.97 32.60 -10.12
CA ALA A 40 -25.20 33.58 -11.19
C ALA A 40 -26.59 34.25 -11.13
N SER A 41 -27.56 33.63 -10.46
CA SER A 41 -28.92 34.17 -10.26
C SER A 41 -29.10 34.93 -8.94
N VAL A 42 -28.14 34.85 -8.01
CA VAL A 42 -28.24 35.38 -6.63
C VAL A 42 -27.36 36.63 -6.43
N THR A 43 -26.76 37.16 -7.49
CA THR A 43 -26.06 38.46 -7.49
C THR A 43 -26.93 39.54 -6.84
N GLY A 44 -26.67 39.82 -5.55
CA GLY A 44 -27.34 40.86 -4.74
C GLY A 44 -28.43 40.50 -3.72
N LEU A 45 -28.76 39.23 -3.39
CA LEU A 45 -29.99 38.94 -2.57
C LEU A 45 -29.94 37.85 -1.47
N ALA A 46 -28.78 37.33 -1.04
CA ALA A 46 -28.67 36.00 -0.42
C ALA A 46 -29.41 35.71 0.91
N ALA A 47 -30.08 34.54 0.94
CA ALA A 47 -30.25 33.66 2.11
C ALA A 47 -29.72 32.24 1.77
N VAL A 48 -29.06 31.58 2.73
CA VAL A 48 -28.34 30.31 2.54
C VAL A 48 -29.30 29.11 2.65
N ALA A 49 -29.41 28.33 1.58
CA ALA A 49 -30.11 27.03 1.59
C ALA A 49 -29.12 25.87 1.76
N GLN A 50 -29.49 24.88 2.59
CA GLN A 50 -28.68 23.68 2.81
C GLN A 50 -28.59 22.81 1.56
N ASN A 51 -27.40 22.25 1.33
CA ASN A 51 -27.07 21.43 0.18
C ASN A 51 -27.81 20.06 0.21
N PRO A 52 -28.60 19.70 -0.82
CA PRO A 52 -29.35 18.45 -0.87
C PRO A 52 -28.48 17.17 -0.90
N VAL A 53 -27.22 17.24 -1.35
CA VAL A 53 -26.26 16.11 -1.33
C VAL A 53 -25.91 15.67 0.10
N ALA A 54 -26.12 16.55 1.09
CA ALA A 54 -25.95 16.17 2.50
C ALA A 54 -26.85 14.98 2.90
N GLY A 55 -28.01 14.80 2.25
CA GLY A 55 -28.90 13.66 2.45
C GLY A 55 -28.35 12.33 1.93
N GLU A 56 -27.57 12.34 0.85
CA GLU A 56 -27.00 11.13 0.23
C GLU A 56 -25.76 10.62 0.98
N THR A 57 -25.12 11.47 1.80
CA THR A 57 -23.95 11.10 2.62
C THR A 57 -24.28 10.29 3.88
N ALA A 58 -25.55 9.95 4.15
CA ALA A 58 -25.94 9.17 5.32
C ALA A 58 -25.26 7.78 5.40
N MET A 59 -24.89 7.20 4.25
CA MET A 59 -24.18 5.92 4.16
C MET A 59 -22.67 6.01 4.49
N VAL A 60 -22.08 7.22 4.50
CA VAL A 60 -20.64 7.45 4.77
C VAL A 60 -20.25 7.01 6.18
N ALA A 61 -21.16 7.12 7.16
CA ALA A 61 -20.89 6.66 8.52
C ALA A 61 -20.74 5.13 8.60
N ALA A 62 -21.59 4.38 7.88
CA ALA A 62 -21.51 2.92 7.79
C ALA A 62 -20.25 2.47 7.04
N ILE A 63 -19.89 3.16 5.94
CA ILE A 63 -18.66 2.89 5.18
C ILE A 63 -17.43 3.18 6.02
N ARG A 64 -17.42 4.26 6.81
CA ARG A 64 -16.31 4.57 7.73
C ARG A 64 -16.13 3.48 8.79
N GLN A 65 -17.23 2.94 9.33
CA GLN A 65 -17.17 1.82 10.27
C GLN A 65 -16.68 0.53 9.58
N GLY A 66 -17.17 0.25 8.36
CA GLY A 66 -16.71 -0.89 7.55
C GLY A 66 -15.22 -0.81 7.18
N MET A 67 -14.75 0.36 6.73
CA MET A 67 -13.33 0.64 6.49
C MET A 67 -12.49 0.50 7.76
N GLY A 68 -13.01 0.98 8.89
CA GLY A 68 -12.37 0.81 10.20
C GLY A 68 -12.17 -0.67 10.52
N ASN A 69 -13.21 -1.49 10.38
CA ASN A 69 -13.14 -2.92 10.69
C ASN A 69 -12.23 -3.69 9.71
N LEU A 70 -12.29 -3.39 8.41
CA LEU A 70 -11.52 -4.05 7.37
C LEU A 70 -10.01 -3.69 7.42
N LEU A 71 -9.67 -2.43 7.71
CA LEU A 71 -8.29 -1.94 7.68
C LEU A 71 -7.58 -1.98 9.04
N GLN A 72 -8.31 -1.89 10.16
CA GLN A 72 -7.72 -1.93 11.51
C GLN A 72 -7.60 -3.35 12.05
N GLY A 73 -8.29 -4.32 11.46
CA GLY A 73 -8.19 -5.74 11.75
C GLY A 73 -6.91 -6.39 11.22
N GLY A 74 -5.74 -5.92 11.61
CA GLY A 74 -4.46 -6.53 11.19
C GLY A 74 -4.27 -7.92 11.82
N GLY A 75 -4.07 -8.94 11.00
CA GLY A 75 -3.61 -10.26 11.47
C GLY A 75 -2.14 -10.24 11.90
N ARG A 76 -1.72 -11.31 12.56
CA ARG A 76 -0.30 -11.53 12.88
C ARG A 76 0.46 -11.87 11.61
N PHE A 77 1.51 -11.10 11.35
CA PHE A 77 2.39 -11.29 10.20
C PHE A 77 3.60 -12.12 10.59
N PHE A 78 4.00 -13.03 9.70
CA PHE A 78 5.22 -13.80 9.80
C PHE A 78 5.89 -13.86 8.44
N CYS A 79 7.18 -13.52 8.37
CA CYS A 79 8.01 -13.76 7.21
C CYS A 79 9.13 -14.74 7.53
N LEU A 80 9.42 -15.63 6.60
CA LEU A 80 10.60 -16.47 6.60
C LEU A 80 11.33 -16.30 5.27
N HIS A 81 12.61 -15.95 5.34
CA HIS A 81 13.48 -15.75 4.19
C HIS A 81 14.87 -16.34 4.46
N PRO A 82 15.70 -16.61 3.43
CA PRO A 82 16.96 -17.35 3.57
C PRO A 82 17.97 -16.67 4.50
N PHE A 83 17.88 -15.34 4.63
CA PHE A 83 18.83 -14.55 5.40
C PHE A 83 18.58 -14.52 6.93
N ILE A 84 17.52 -15.16 7.45
CA ILE A 84 17.26 -15.27 8.90
C ILE A 84 18.09 -16.42 9.48
N HIS A 85 18.82 -16.20 10.58
CA HIS A 85 19.54 -17.28 11.28
C HIS A 85 18.62 -17.90 12.35
N PRO A 86 18.55 -19.24 12.51
CA PRO A 86 19.36 -20.30 11.89
C PRO A 86 18.76 -20.91 10.60
N GLN A 87 17.77 -20.27 9.98
CA GLN A 87 16.98 -20.89 8.91
C GLN A 87 17.69 -20.85 7.55
N GLY A 88 17.56 -21.95 6.79
CA GLY A 88 18.18 -22.13 5.48
C GLY A 88 19.62 -22.64 5.52
N ASP A 89 20.10 -23.09 4.35
CA ASP A 89 21.45 -23.63 4.17
C ASP A 89 22.42 -22.49 3.86
N ARG A 90 23.44 -22.30 4.71
CA ARG A 90 24.44 -21.24 4.55
C ARG A 90 25.77 -21.77 4.02
N ARG A 91 26.37 -21.01 3.11
CA ARG A 91 27.75 -21.20 2.62
C ARG A 91 28.44 -19.83 2.56
N GLY A 92 29.08 -19.46 3.66
CA GLY A 92 29.65 -18.11 3.82
C GLY A 92 28.56 -17.04 3.82
N ASP A 93 28.71 -16.03 2.97
CA ASP A 93 27.74 -14.93 2.83
C ASP A 93 26.46 -15.31 2.06
N TYR A 94 26.48 -16.46 1.36
CA TYR A 94 25.33 -16.97 0.63
C TYR A 94 24.43 -17.79 1.54
N ALA A 95 23.13 -17.54 1.44
CA ALA A 95 22.10 -18.31 2.11
C ALA A 95 21.08 -18.82 1.08
N TYR A 96 20.74 -20.09 1.18
CA TYR A 96 19.80 -20.77 0.31
C TYR A 96 18.61 -21.29 1.12
N MET A 97 17.43 -21.19 0.56
CA MET A 97 16.23 -21.78 1.15
C MET A 97 15.30 -22.19 0.01
N THR A 98 15.03 -23.48 -0.08
CA THR A 98 14.12 -24.02 -1.09
C THR A 98 12.66 -23.70 -0.75
N PRO A 99 11.76 -23.67 -1.74
CA PRO A 99 10.30 -23.56 -1.51
C PRO A 99 9.76 -24.53 -0.45
N GLN A 100 10.32 -25.74 -0.39
CA GLN A 100 9.95 -26.82 0.54
C GLN A 100 10.36 -26.47 1.96
N GLN A 101 11.59 -26.01 2.14
CA GLN A 101 12.12 -25.59 3.44
C GLN A 101 11.33 -24.38 3.96
N ALA A 102 10.97 -23.43 3.09
CA ALA A 102 10.14 -22.29 3.44
C ALA A 102 8.73 -22.71 3.91
N ALA A 103 8.04 -23.56 3.12
CA ALA A 103 6.71 -24.06 3.46
C ALA A 103 6.71 -24.93 4.73
N SER A 104 7.73 -25.77 4.91
CA SER A 104 7.89 -26.60 6.11
C SER A 104 8.17 -25.75 7.35
N GLY A 105 9.04 -24.75 7.25
CA GLY A 105 9.32 -23.81 8.35
C GLY A 105 8.09 -23.00 8.75
N LEU A 106 7.22 -22.62 7.80
CA LEU A 106 5.93 -22.02 8.12
C LEU A 106 5.01 -23.00 8.85
N ALA A 107 4.94 -24.25 8.41
CA ALA A 107 4.15 -25.28 9.10
C ALA A 107 4.63 -25.46 10.55
N ASP A 108 5.94 -25.59 10.76
CA ASP A 108 6.54 -25.72 12.09
C ASP A 108 6.24 -24.48 12.96
N LYS A 109 6.23 -23.28 12.37
CA LYS A 109 5.85 -22.06 13.09
C LYS A 109 4.39 -22.04 13.51
N LEU A 110 3.48 -22.58 12.69
CA LEU A 110 2.07 -22.72 13.07
C LEU A 110 1.89 -23.67 14.26
N ALA A 111 2.76 -24.67 14.43
CA ALA A 111 2.75 -25.57 15.58
C ALA A 111 3.40 -24.99 16.86
N ASP A 112 4.07 -23.84 16.78
CA ASP A 112 4.86 -23.27 17.89
C ASP A 112 4.02 -22.74 19.06
N THR A 113 3.85 -23.55 20.11
CA THR A 113 3.04 -23.22 21.30
C THR A 113 3.47 -21.95 22.06
N VAL A 114 4.67 -21.40 21.81
CA VAL A 114 5.14 -20.16 22.44
C VAL A 114 4.39 -18.94 21.90
N ASP A 115 3.98 -18.99 20.63
CA ASP A 115 3.27 -17.88 20.00
C ASP A 115 1.77 -17.91 20.29
N ILE A 116 1.28 -16.79 20.85
CA ILE A 116 -0.12 -16.61 21.22
C ILE A 116 -0.95 -16.14 20.01
N LEU A 117 -1.58 -17.06 19.29
CA LEU A 117 -2.53 -16.71 18.23
C LEU A 117 -3.90 -16.30 18.82
N PRO A 118 -4.73 -15.53 18.09
CA PRO A 118 -6.10 -15.23 18.50
C PRO A 118 -6.89 -16.52 18.82
N ALA A 119 -7.75 -16.47 19.83
CA ALA A 119 -8.60 -17.61 20.17
C ALA A 119 -9.77 -17.74 19.18
N GLY A 120 -10.16 -18.97 18.86
CA GLY A 120 -11.30 -19.27 18.00
C GLY A 120 -10.90 -19.74 16.59
N ALA A 121 -11.77 -19.50 15.62
CA ALA A 121 -11.51 -19.82 14.22
C ALA A 121 -10.43 -18.89 13.67
N LEU A 122 -9.47 -19.47 12.95
CA LEU A 122 -8.35 -18.80 12.33
C LEU A 122 -8.38 -18.99 10.82
N SER A 123 -7.92 -17.98 10.11
CA SER A 123 -7.58 -18.04 8.68
C SER A 123 -6.10 -17.71 8.53
N CYS A 124 -5.33 -18.49 7.78
CA CYS A 124 -4.01 -18.09 7.26
C CYS A 124 -4.10 -17.85 5.76
N VAL A 125 -3.45 -16.77 5.33
CA VAL A 125 -3.10 -16.56 3.92
C VAL A 125 -1.60 -16.55 3.83
N ALA A 126 -1.03 -17.47 3.05
CA ALA A 126 0.41 -17.58 2.83
C ALA A 126 0.75 -17.25 1.37
N VAL A 127 1.84 -16.51 1.18
CA VAL A 127 2.41 -16.20 -0.14
C VAL A 127 3.87 -16.65 -0.15
N LEU A 128 4.23 -17.42 -1.18
CA LEU A 128 5.54 -17.99 -1.40
C LEU A 128 6.16 -17.40 -2.67
N ILE A 129 7.24 -16.65 -2.50
CA ILE A 129 7.98 -15.99 -3.55
C ILE A 129 9.23 -16.81 -3.83
N ARG A 130 9.52 -17.11 -5.09
CA ARG A 130 10.60 -18.03 -5.48
C ARG A 130 11.45 -17.48 -6.63
N GLY A 131 12.74 -17.78 -6.59
CA GLY A 131 13.73 -17.39 -7.59
C GLY A 131 14.76 -18.50 -7.85
N VAL A 132 15.29 -18.55 -9.07
CA VAL A 132 16.33 -19.52 -9.46
C VAL A 132 17.70 -19.05 -8.95
N ASP A 133 17.95 -17.75 -9.02
CA ASP A 133 19.14 -17.03 -8.57
C ASP A 133 18.76 -15.79 -7.75
N PHE A 134 19.76 -15.09 -7.19
CA PHE A 134 19.51 -13.92 -6.35
C PHE A 134 18.86 -12.77 -7.12
N ALA A 135 19.20 -12.58 -8.40
CA ALA A 135 18.58 -11.58 -9.25
C ALA A 135 17.09 -11.87 -9.50
N GLY A 136 16.75 -13.12 -9.83
CA GLY A 136 15.37 -13.55 -10.02
C GLY A 136 14.55 -13.48 -8.72
N LEU A 137 15.15 -13.84 -7.57
CA LEU A 137 14.49 -13.67 -6.27
C LEU A 137 14.25 -12.18 -5.96
N ALA A 138 15.23 -11.31 -6.20
CA ALA A 138 15.11 -9.88 -5.93
C ALA A 138 14.05 -9.21 -6.83
N GLY A 139 14.00 -9.57 -8.11
CA GLY A 139 12.95 -9.12 -9.03
C GLY A 139 11.55 -9.56 -8.59
N ALA A 140 11.39 -10.82 -8.18
CA ALA A 140 10.11 -11.33 -7.69
C ALA A 140 9.69 -10.68 -6.35
N LEU A 141 10.64 -10.43 -5.45
CA LEU A 141 10.39 -9.67 -4.21
C LEU A 141 10.09 -8.21 -4.49
N GLY A 142 10.72 -7.60 -5.49
CA GLY A 142 10.45 -6.23 -5.92
C GLY A 142 9.01 -6.05 -6.40
N ALA A 143 8.56 -6.91 -7.32
CA ALA A 143 7.18 -6.91 -7.79
C ALA A 143 6.15 -7.15 -6.67
N PHE A 144 6.49 -7.99 -5.68
CA PHE A 144 5.64 -8.16 -4.49
C PHE A 144 5.65 -6.91 -3.60
N ASN A 145 6.81 -6.33 -3.33
CA ASN A 145 6.99 -5.20 -2.43
C ASN A 145 6.48 -3.87 -3.01
N GLU A 146 6.27 -3.76 -4.33
CA GLU A 146 5.56 -2.63 -4.94
C GLU A 146 4.11 -2.55 -4.45
N VAL A 147 3.45 -3.70 -4.31
CA VAL A 147 2.06 -3.80 -3.87
C VAL A 147 1.95 -3.93 -2.34
N PHE A 148 2.74 -4.82 -1.73
CA PHE A 148 2.74 -5.08 -0.28
C PHE A 148 4.12 -4.89 0.33
N PRO A 149 4.46 -3.67 0.78
CA PRO A 149 5.81 -3.33 1.17
C PRO A 149 6.10 -3.77 2.62
N ALA A 150 6.31 -5.07 2.86
CA ALA A 150 6.67 -5.60 4.18
C ALA A 150 8.15 -5.33 4.52
N PRO A 151 8.50 -4.81 5.71
CA PRO A 151 9.88 -4.50 6.06
C PRO A 151 10.84 -5.70 5.93
N GLU A 152 10.40 -6.88 6.38
CA GLU A 152 11.20 -8.12 6.35
C GLU A 152 11.48 -8.58 4.90
N LEU A 153 10.47 -8.50 4.02
CA LEU A 153 10.63 -8.80 2.60
C LEU A 153 11.46 -7.74 1.86
N ARG A 154 11.38 -6.47 2.26
CA ARG A 154 12.24 -5.40 1.71
C ARG A 154 13.70 -5.56 2.13
N MET A 155 13.96 -6.04 3.34
CA MET A 155 15.31 -6.40 3.77
C MET A 155 15.84 -7.59 2.95
N ALA A 156 15.00 -8.62 2.75
CA ALA A 156 15.37 -9.76 1.93
C ALA A 156 15.63 -9.38 0.47
N GLN A 157 14.81 -8.49 -0.10
CA GLN A 157 14.99 -7.94 -1.45
C GLN A 157 16.34 -7.23 -1.56
N ARG A 158 16.60 -6.24 -0.71
CA ARG A 158 17.87 -5.50 -0.71
C ARG A 158 19.07 -6.42 -0.58
N ARG A 159 18.99 -7.43 0.28
CA ARG A 159 20.08 -8.39 0.46
C ARG A 159 20.28 -9.27 -0.79
N ALA A 160 19.20 -9.67 -1.46
CA ALA A 160 19.28 -10.41 -2.71
C ALA A 160 19.85 -9.54 -3.85
N ASP A 161 19.43 -8.27 -3.93
CA ASP A 161 19.97 -7.28 -4.88
C ASP A 161 21.47 -7.05 -4.66
N ASP A 162 21.90 -6.85 -3.41
CA ASP A 162 23.31 -6.67 -3.06
C ASP A 162 24.15 -7.90 -3.47
N LEU A 163 23.65 -9.11 -3.20
CA LEU A 163 24.35 -10.34 -3.59
C LEU A 163 24.39 -10.52 -5.12
N ALA A 164 23.31 -10.19 -5.83
CA ALA A 164 23.28 -10.22 -7.28
C ALA A 164 24.25 -9.19 -7.90
N ALA A 165 24.32 -7.98 -7.33
CA ALA A 165 25.26 -6.95 -7.75
C ALA A 165 26.71 -7.35 -7.46
N LEU A 166 26.99 -7.91 -6.27
CA LEU A 166 28.31 -8.41 -5.89
C LEU A 166 28.82 -9.48 -6.85
N GLU A 167 27.97 -10.42 -7.28
CA GLU A 167 28.35 -11.43 -8.30
C GLU A 167 28.85 -10.78 -9.60
N GLN A 168 28.23 -9.69 -10.03
CA GLN A 168 28.60 -8.98 -11.26
C GLN A 168 29.83 -8.08 -11.07
N SER A 169 30.01 -7.51 -9.88
CA SER A 169 31.07 -6.53 -9.60
C SER A 169 32.30 -7.11 -8.92
N LYS A 170 32.35 -8.42 -8.63
CA LYS A 170 33.49 -9.10 -7.95
C LYS A 170 34.86 -8.78 -8.53
N LEU A 171 34.92 -8.55 -9.85
CA LEU A 171 36.16 -8.27 -10.57
C LEU A 171 36.36 -6.79 -10.91
N ALA A 172 35.38 -5.94 -10.61
CA ALA A 172 35.44 -4.52 -10.87
C ALA A 172 36.02 -3.77 -9.67
N ARG A 173 37.06 -2.97 -9.89
CA ARG A 173 37.56 -2.03 -8.89
C ARG A 173 36.67 -0.78 -8.94
N PRO A 174 35.91 -0.44 -7.89
CA PRO A 174 35.12 0.78 -7.89
C PRO A 174 36.05 2.00 -7.98
N ASN A 175 35.70 2.95 -8.84
CA ASN A 175 36.43 4.21 -8.92
C ASN A 175 35.99 5.09 -7.74
N GLY A 176 36.94 5.47 -6.88
CA GLY A 176 36.67 6.31 -5.71
C GLY A 176 36.43 7.76 -6.12
N GLY A 177 35.29 8.32 -5.76
CA GLY A 177 35.07 9.76 -5.89
C GLY A 177 36.01 10.55 -4.97
N ILE A 178 36.48 11.71 -5.43
CA ILE A 178 37.27 12.62 -4.59
C ILE A 178 36.33 13.22 -3.55
N ALA A 179 36.63 13.02 -2.27
CA ALA A 179 35.91 13.63 -1.16
C ALA A 179 36.59 14.97 -0.77
N PRO A 180 35.85 15.96 -0.24
CA PRO A 180 34.41 15.97 0.02
C PRO A 180 33.58 16.17 -1.25
N ARG A 181 32.36 15.59 -1.27
CA ARG A 181 31.42 15.78 -2.37
C ARG A 181 30.83 17.19 -2.32
N TRP A 182 30.53 17.76 -3.48
CA TRP A 182 29.63 18.90 -3.57
C TRP A 182 28.28 18.51 -2.97
N LEU A 183 27.75 19.34 -2.09
CA LEU A 183 26.44 19.16 -1.47
C LEU A 183 25.55 20.32 -1.90
N GLN A 184 24.31 20.03 -2.27
CA GLN A 184 23.30 21.07 -2.46
C GLN A 184 23.02 21.71 -1.10
N GLN A 185 23.27 23.01 -0.99
CA GLN A 185 22.91 23.78 0.19
C GLN A 185 21.68 24.63 -0.10
N ASP A 186 20.68 24.54 0.76
CA ASP A 186 19.52 25.42 0.73
C ASP A 186 19.92 26.82 1.21
N ALA A 187 19.75 27.82 0.35
CA ALA A 187 20.08 29.21 0.63
C ALA A 187 19.30 29.76 1.85
N ARG A 188 18.10 29.25 2.14
CA ARG A 188 17.27 29.64 3.30
C ARG A 188 17.85 29.22 4.66
N ARG A 189 18.93 28.43 4.66
CA ARG A 189 19.72 28.14 5.86
C ARG A 189 20.48 29.37 6.35
N HIS A 190 20.83 30.30 5.46
CA HIS A 190 21.46 31.56 5.86
C HIS A 190 20.43 32.50 6.50
N PRO A 191 20.68 33.03 7.72
CA PRO A 191 19.73 33.89 8.42
C PRO A 191 19.31 35.12 7.63
N ALA A 192 20.24 35.77 6.91
CA ALA A 192 19.96 36.94 6.10
C ALA A 192 19.03 36.62 4.90
N ILE A 193 19.23 35.46 4.25
CA ILE A 193 18.36 35.02 3.16
C ILE A 193 16.98 34.64 3.67
N ARG A 194 16.88 34.05 4.87
CA ARG A 194 15.58 33.76 5.49
C ARG A 194 14.80 35.04 5.83
N GLN A 195 15.50 36.06 6.33
CA GLN A 195 14.90 37.37 6.59
C GLN A 195 14.44 38.04 5.29
N LEU A 196 15.24 37.95 4.22
CA LEU A 196 14.86 38.43 2.90
C LEU A 196 13.63 37.71 2.34
N ASP A 197 13.61 36.37 2.40
CA ASP A 197 12.47 35.53 1.97
C ASP A 197 11.20 35.88 2.75
N THR A 198 11.31 36.10 4.06
CA THR A 198 10.17 36.55 4.90
C THR A 198 9.70 37.96 4.52
N ALA A 199 10.62 38.90 4.31
CA ALA A 199 10.28 40.27 3.93
C ALA A 199 9.64 40.33 2.55
N MET A 200 10.15 39.56 1.59
CA MET A 200 9.56 39.40 0.26
C MET A 200 8.17 38.75 0.34
N GLY A 201 8.02 37.70 1.14
CA GLY A 201 6.73 37.05 1.40
C GLY A 201 5.69 38.02 1.96
N ASN A 202 6.08 38.90 2.90
CA ASN A 202 5.18 39.92 3.44
C ASN A 202 4.76 40.97 2.40
N LEU A 203 5.67 41.38 1.51
CA LEU A 203 5.36 42.32 0.43
C LEU A 203 4.40 41.69 -0.59
N VAL A 204 4.63 40.43 -0.95
CA VAL A 204 3.76 39.67 -1.85
C VAL A 204 2.39 39.48 -1.21
N ALA A 205 2.31 39.03 0.05
CA ALA A 205 1.04 38.84 0.76
C ALA A 205 0.25 40.15 0.91
N ALA A 206 0.92 41.28 1.13
CA ALA A 206 0.27 42.59 1.15
C ALA A 206 -0.29 42.96 -0.24
N GLY A 207 0.46 42.69 -1.31
CA GLY A 207 0.01 42.91 -2.70
C GLY A 207 -1.17 42.02 -3.08
N GLU A 208 -1.11 40.74 -2.73
CA GLU A 208 -2.20 39.77 -2.94
C GLU A 208 -3.44 40.16 -2.13
N GLY A 209 -3.27 40.70 -0.92
CA GLY A 209 -4.37 41.19 -0.08
C GLY A 209 -5.17 42.33 -0.74
N TYR A 210 -4.51 43.27 -1.42
CA TYR A 210 -5.19 44.33 -2.16
C TYR A 210 -5.87 43.83 -3.44
N ASP A 211 -5.37 42.75 -4.04
CA ASP A 211 -6.01 42.14 -5.21
C ASP A 211 -7.28 41.37 -4.81
N GLN A 212 -7.28 40.75 -3.62
CA GLN A 212 -8.44 40.09 -3.02
C GLN A 212 -9.57 41.08 -2.69
N GLU A 213 -9.27 42.35 -2.35
CA GLU A 213 -10.29 43.40 -2.15
C GLU A 213 -11.12 43.70 -3.41
N ASN A 214 -10.63 43.35 -4.60
CA ASN A 214 -11.34 43.51 -5.87
C ASN A 214 -12.18 42.28 -6.25
N ILE A 215 -12.10 41.18 -5.49
CA ILE A 215 -12.81 39.94 -5.77
C ILE A 215 -14.14 39.97 -5.01
N GLY A 216 -15.25 39.95 -5.75
CA GLY A 216 -16.58 39.85 -5.16
C GLY A 216 -16.80 38.49 -4.47
N PRO A 217 -17.64 38.40 -3.43
CA PRO A 217 -17.93 37.15 -2.74
C PRO A 217 -18.48 36.06 -3.68
N GLU A 218 -19.14 36.44 -4.77
CA GLU A 218 -19.56 35.53 -5.84
C GLU A 218 -18.40 34.92 -6.63
N ALA A 219 -17.30 35.66 -6.82
CA ALA A 219 -16.12 35.16 -7.51
C ALA A 219 -15.33 34.19 -6.62
N GLU A 220 -15.22 34.46 -5.31
CA GLU A 220 -14.62 33.52 -4.35
C GLU A 220 -15.42 32.21 -4.25
N LEU A 221 -16.76 32.30 -4.25
CA LEU A 221 -17.62 31.13 -4.21
C LEU A 221 -17.55 30.32 -5.52
N ALA A 222 -17.41 30.99 -6.68
CA ALA A 222 -17.17 30.31 -7.95
C ALA A 222 -15.81 29.60 -7.96
N GLU A 223 -14.73 30.24 -7.49
CA GLU A 223 -13.41 29.61 -7.39
C GLU A 223 -13.41 28.43 -6.40
N LEU A 224 -14.16 28.53 -5.30
CA LEU A 224 -14.36 27.43 -4.36
C LEU A 224 -15.12 26.25 -4.99
N ILE A 225 -16.12 26.53 -5.83
CA ILE A 225 -16.84 25.51 -6.61
C ILE A 225 -15.88 24.80 -7.57
N ASP A 226 -15.04 25.55 -8.29
CA ASP A 226 -14.05 24.99 -9.21
C ASP A 226 -12.99 24.15 -8.48
N LYS A 227 -12.49 24.62 -7.33
CA LYS A 227 -11.58 23.85 -6.46
C LYS A 227 -12.23 22.56 -5.95
N LYS A 228 -13.50 22.59 -5.57
CA LYS A 228 -14.25 21.38 -5.17
C LYS A 228 -14.42 20.42 -6.33
N ARG A 229 -14.72 20.90 -7.54
CA ARG A 229 -14.82 20.07 -8.74
C ARG A 229 -13.48 19.39 -9.06
N ALA A 230 -12.39 20.14 -9.02
CA ALA A 230 -11.04 19.59 -9.24
C ALA A 230 -10.65 18.57 -8.15
N SER A 231 -11.02 18.82 -6.89
CA SER A 231 -10.79 17.88 -5.79
C SER A 231 -11.58 16.58 -5.95
N LEU A 232 -12.83 16.65 -6.43
CA LEU A 232 -13.66 15.46 -6.66
C LEU A 232 -13.09 14.59 -7.80
N ALA A 233 -12.73 15.21 -8.93
CA ALA A 233 -12.04 14.52 -10.01
C ALA A 233 -10.72 13.88 -9.56
N GLY A 234 -9.93 14.60 -8.76
CA GLY A 234 -8.68 14.08 -8.20
C GLY A 234 -8.86 12.90 -7.24
N ILE A 235 -10.00 12.81 -6.53
CA ILE A 235 -10.32 11.66 -5.66
C ILE A 235 -10.64 10.42 -6.50
N GLU A 236 -11.39 10.57 -7.58
CA GLU A 236 -11.71 9.46 -8.52
C GLU A 236 -10.45 8.96 -9.22
N ASP A 237 -9.60 9.87 -9.71
CA ASP A 237 -8.31 9.53 -10.31
C ASP A 237 -7.37 8.85 -9.31
N ALA A 238 -7.30 9.35 -8.07
CA ALA A 238 -6.49 8.74 -7.01
C ALA A 238 -6.98 7.34 -6.64
N TRP A 239 -8.30 7.12 -6.62
CA TRP A 239 -8.89 5.80 -6.41
C TRP A 239 -8.52 4.84 -7.55
N ALA A 240 -8.72 5.24 -8.81
CA ALA A 240 -8.37 4.44 -9.97
C ALA A 240 -6.88 4.10 -10.01
N ALA A 241 -6.02 5.08 -9.72
CA ALA A 241 -4.57 4.87 -9.61
C ALA A 241 -4.19 3.91 -8.47
N THR A 242 -4.88 4.00 -7.33
CA THR A 242 -4.66 3.08 -6.20
C THR A 242 -5.09 1.66 -6.57
N CYS A 243 -6.24 1.46 -7.20
CA CYS A 243 -6.66 0.14 -7.68
C CYS A 243 -5.67 -0.44 -8.70
N ALA A 244 -5.21 0.36 -9.66
CA ALA A 244 -4.20 -0.06 -10.63
C ALA A 244 -2.85 -0.42 -9.96
N SER A 245 -2.47 0.26 -8.88
CA SER A 245 -1.27 -0.07 -8.11
C SER A 245 -1.38 -1.38 -7.33
N LEU A 246 -2.60 -1.89 -7.14
CA LEU A 246 -2.88 -3.17 -6.52
C LEU A 246 -2.95 -4.34 -7.52
N GLU A 247 -2.76 -4.07 -8.81
CA GLU A 247 -2.75 -5.10 -9.85
C GLU A 247 -1.33 -5.63 -10.09
N GLY A 248 -1.19 -6.95 -10.24
CA GLY A 248 0.10 -7.59 -10.50
C GLY A 248 0.12 -9.04 -10.06
N GLY A 249 1.31 -9.63 -9.90
CA GLY A 249 1.42 -10.98 -9.35
C GLY A 249 2.87 -11.46 -9.26
N ALA A 250 3.29 -11.85 -8.06
CA ALA A 250 4.58 -12.50 -7.85
C ALA A 250 4.47 -13.61 -6.81
N GLY A 251 4.73 -14.84 -7.25
CA GLY A 251 4.78 -16.02 -6.39
C GLY A 251 3.51 -16.89 -6.41
N LEU A 252 3.40 -17.72 -5.38
CA LEU A 252 2.33 -18.70 -5.19
C LEU A 252 1.58 -18.40 -3.90
N ARG A 253 0.26 -18.61 -3.87
CA ARG A 253 -0.61 -18.38 -2.71
C ARG A 253 -1.20 -19.67 -2.15
N LEU A 254 -1.57 -19.62 -0.88
CA LEU A 254 -2.35 -20.64 -0.20
C LEU A 254 -3.23 -19.99 0.87
N GLY A 255 -4.55 -20.21 0.78
CA GLY A 255 -5.53 -19.79 1.79
C GLY A 255 -6.04 -21.00 2.57
N ILE A 256 -6.05 -20.94 3.89
CA ILE A 256 -6.46 -22.05 4.76
C ILE A 256 -7.29 -21.52 5.93
N ASP A 257 -8.41 -22.20 6.24
CA ASP A 257 -9.26 -21.94 7.40
C ASP A 257 -9.23 -23.09 8.39
N GLY A 258 -9.33 -22.76 9.68
CA GLY A 258 -9.64 -23.73 10.72
C GLY A 258 -9.12 -23.33 12.10
N THR A 259 -8.73 -24.33 12.89
CA THR A 259 -8.04 -24.15 14.16
C THR A 259 -6.54 -24.27 13.96
N ARG A 260 -5.74 -23.90 14.97
CA ARG A 260 -4.28 -24.00 14.91
C ARG A 260 -3.77 -25.37 14.43
N ASP A 261 -4.34 -26.45 14.98
CA ASP A 261 -3.92 -27.81 14.66
C ASP A 261 -4.30 -28.20 13.22
N THR A 262 -5.47 -27.78 12.75
CA THR A 262 -5.90 -28.05 11.37
C THR A 262 -5.08 -27.23 10.39
N LEU A 263 -4.76 -25.96 10.70
CA LEU A 263 -3.87 -25.13 9.88
C LEU A 263 -2.49 -25.77 9.72
N HIS A 264 -1.90 -26.27 10.82
CA HIS A 264 -0.62 -26.97 10.78
C HIS A 264 -0.68 -28.24 9.92
N GLY A 265 -1.69 -29.09 10.12
CA GLY A 265 -1.87 -30.32 9.34
C GLY A 265 -2.09 -30.06 7.85
N GLN A 266 -2.92 -29.08 7.52
CA GLN A 266 -3.20 -28.67 6.14
C GLN A 266 -1.96 -28.08 5.47
N MET A 267 -1.19 -27.25 6.16
CA MET A 267 0.07 -26.69 5.64
C MET A 267 1.11 -27.79 5.35
N ARG A 268 1.24 -28.80 6.22
CA ARG A 268 2.13 -29.95 5.97
C ARG A 268 1.70 -30.81 4.78
N SER A 269 0.39 -30.92 4.55
CA SER A 269 -0.13 -31.66 3.40
C SER A 269 0.05 -30.91 2.06
N ALA A 270 0.21 -29.59 2.11
CA ALA A 270 0.29 -28.73 0.95
C ALA A 270 1.73 -28.28 0.62
N ILE A 271 2.78 -29.03 0.96
CA ILE A 271 4.16 -28.62 0.66
C ILE A 271 4.41 -28.63 -0.88
N PRO A 272 4.91 -27.54 -1.48
CA PRO A 272 5.13 -27.47 -2.94
C PRO A 272 6.33 -28.34 -3.36
N ALA A 273 6.45 -28.71 -4.65
CA ALA A 273 7.56 -29.52 -5.18
C ALA A 273 8.82 -28.69 -5.55
N VAL A 274 10.02 -29.30 -5.50
CA VAL A 274 11.31 -28.60 -5.70
C VAL A 274 11.54 -28.42 -7.19
N GLU A 275 10.89 -27.45 -7.82
CA GLU A 275 10.93 -27.23 -9.28
C GLU A 275 12.20 -26.48 -9.75
N GLY A 276 13.38 -26.85 -9.25
CA GLY A 276 14.65 -26.20 -9.63
C GLY A 276 14.89 -24.81 -9.01
N TYR A 277 13.97 -24.32 -8.19
CA TYR A 277 14.13 -23.09 -7.39
C TYR A 277 14.98 -23.36 -6.15
N LYS A 278 16.07 -22.61 -6.01
CA LYS A 278 17.02 -22.72 -4.88
C LYS A 278 16.79 -21.67 -3.81
N LEU A 279 15.99 -20.65 -4.13
CA LEU A 279 15.75 -19.48 -3.30
C LEU A 279 14.25 -19.24 -3.20
N ALA A 280 13.75 -19.10 -1.99
CA ALA A 280 12.37 -18.80 -1.69
C ALA A 280 12.26 -17.93 -0.44
N ALA A 281 11.19 -17.15 -0.35
CA ALA A 281 10.74 -16.45 0.84
C ALA A 281 9.23 -16.70 1.00
N VAL A 282 8.77 -16.85 2.22
CA VAL A 282 7.34 -17.04 2.53
C VAL A 282 6.87 -15.98 3.51
N ALA A 283 5.70 -15.43 3.25
CA ALA A 283 4.97 -14.56 4.16
C ALA A 283 3.62 -15.20 4.50
N CYS A 284 3.21 -15.25 5.76
CA CYS A 284 1.83 -15.60 6.14
C CYS A 284 1.25 -14.53 7.06
N TRP A 285 -0.05 -14.31 6.89
CA TRP A 285 -0.91 -13.56 7.78
C TRP A 285 -1.86 -14.55 8.46
N VAL A 286 -1.92 -14.52 9.79
CA VAL A 286 -2.86 -15.34 10.59
C VAL A 286 -3.75 -14.44 11.43
N GLY A 287 -5.05 -14.62 11.34
CA GLY A 287 -6.02 -13.87 12.14
C GLY A 287 -7.38 -14.52 12.15
N SER A 288 -8.37 -13.84 12.72
CA SER A 288 -9.77 -14.24 12.55
C SER A 288 -10.20 -14.14 11.08
N PRO A 289 -11.21 -14.90 10.61
CA PRO A 289 -11.65 -14.87 9.22
C PRO A 289 -12.00 -13.46 8.72
N GLU A 290 -12.65 -12.64 9.56
CA GLU A 290 -13.04 -11.25 9.23
C GLU A 290 -11.83 -10.33 9.03
N GLN A 291 -10.75 -10.55 9.79
CA GLN A 291 -9.50 -9.79 9.65
C GLN A 291 -8.73 -10.16 8.38
N MET A 292 -8.92 -11.39 7.89
CA MET A 292 -8.20 -11.93 6.74
C MET A 292 -8.92 -11.70 5.42
N THR A 293 -10.14 -11.16 5.43
CA THR A 293 -10.93 -10.88 4.23
C THR A 293 -10.16 -10.03 3.22
N ILE A 294 -9.50 -8.96 3.66
CA ILE A 294 -8.72 -8.09 2.75
C ILE A 294 -7.57 -8.85 2.09
N PHE A 295 -6.81 -9.66 2.84
CA PHE A 295 -5.69 -10.41 2.30
C PHE A 295 -6.15 -11.52 1.35
N ARG A 296 -7.31 -12.13 1.62
CA ARG A 296 -7.90 -13.10 0.69
C ARG A 296 -8.35 -12.45 -0.61
N GLU A 297 -9.07 -11.34 -0.53
CA GLU A 297 -9.54 -10.65 -1.73
C GLU A 297 -8.38 -10.12 -2.57
N VAL A 298 -7.37 -9.52 -1.92
CA VAL A 298 -6.18 -9.00 -2.61
C VAL A 298 -5.38 -10.10 -3.26
N PHE A 299 -5.07 -11.17 -2.54
CA PHE A 299 -4.26 -12.27 -3.07
C PHE A 299 -5.09 -13.26 -3.91
N GLY A 300 -6.41 -13.07 -4.00
CA GLY A 300 -7.35 -13.98 -4.65
C GLY A 300 -7.48 -15.35 -3.96
N ALA A 301 -7.23 -15.43 -2.65
CA ALA A 301 -7.05 -16.65 -1.86
C ALA A 301 -8.34 -17.33 -1.39
#